data_AF-A0A2X3HH51-F1
#
_entry.id   AF-A0A2X3HH51-F1
#
_cell.length_a   1.000
_cell.length_b   1.000
_cell.length_c   1.000
_cell.angle_alpha   90.00
_cell.angle_beta   90.00
_cell.angle_gamma   90.00
#
_symmetry.space_group_name_H-M   'P 1'
#
loop_
_entity.id
_entity.type
_entity.pdbx_description
1 polymer ?
#
loop_
_entity_poly.entity_id
_entity_poly.type
_entity_poly.pdbx_seq_one_letter_code
_entity_poly.pdbx_strand_id
1 'polypeptide(L)'
;MQRVGRMVLNRNPDNFFAENEQAAFHPGHIIPGIDFSNDPLLQGRLFSYTDTQISRLGGPNFHEIPINRPTCPYHNFQRDGMHRMDIDTNPANYEPNSINDNWPRETPPAAKRGGFESPAERVDGEKIRQRSPSFGEYYAQPRLFWLSQTPIEQQHIIDGFSFELSKVVRTWIRERVVDHLAHIDTKLAEAVGANLGIELSDDQRNITLPAPVNGVEKDPSLSLYADAEGDVKGRVVAVLLNERTSAQDLVQLLQALQAQGVHSKLLYSRMGEVIADDGSPLPIAGTFAGSPSLTVDAVVVPGGDLSALSQSGDARYYLLEAYKHLKPILLAGDARQLTSVLQVPTQGEEGVIVTDALDTPAADKLLALMTAHRVWSRSPKIAAIPA
;
A
#
# COMPACT_ATOMS: atom_id res chain seq x y z
N MET A 1 11.63 16.66 -3.34
CA MET A 1 12.49 15.46 -3.11
C MET A 1 13.64 15.45 -4.13
N GLN A 2 14.87 15.08 -3.74
CA GLN A 2 16.00 14.92 -4.68
C GLN A 2 16.29 13.42 -4.84
N ARG A 3 16.36 12.94 -6.08
CA ARG A 3 16.60 11.51 -6.37
C ARG A 3 18.07 11.14 -6.12
N VAL A 4 18.30 10.15 -5.25
CA VAL A 4 19.66 9.70 -4.86
C VAL A 4 20.05 8.33 -5.42
N GLY A 5 19.11 7.50 -5.86
CA GLY A 5 19.38 6.13 -6.32
C GLY A 5 18.14 5.36 -6.76
N ARG A 6 18.30 4.04 -6.96
CA ARG A 6 17.20 3.10 -7.28
C ARG A 6 17.48 1.74 -6.61
N MET A 7 16.50 1.23 -5.86
CA MET A 7 16.48 -0.13 -5.33
C MET A 7 15.57 -1.01 -6.20
N VAL A 8 15.95 -2.27 -6.43
CA VAL A 8 15.17 -3.23 -7.23
C VAL A 8 15.04 -4.52 -6.43
N LEU A 9 13.79 -4.96 -6.19
CA LEU A 9 13.49 -6.27 -5.59
C LEU A 9 13.25 -7.27 -6.72
N ASN A 10 14.11 -8.30 -6.85
CA ASN A 10 14.12 -9.20 -8.02
C ASN A 10 14.18 -10.70 -7.67
N ARG A 11 14.13 -11.05 -6.38
CA ARG A 11 14.11 -12.45 -5.93
C ARG A 11 13.34 -12.56 -4.62
N ASN A 12 12.53 -13.62 -4.51
CA ASN A 12 11.86 -14.00 -3.28
C ASN A 12 12.83 -14.77 -2.35
N PRO A 13 12.53 -14.86 -1.05
CA PRO A 13 13.26 -15.77 -0.16
C PRO A 13 13.06 -17.23 -0.56
N ASP A 14 14.06 -18.06 -0.28
CA ASP A 14 13.98 -19.51 -0.42
C ASP A 14 13.19 -20.11 0.76
N ASN A 15 13.33 -19.54 1.96
CA ASN A 15 12.59 -19.94 3.14
C ASN A 15 12.10 -18.73 3.95
N PHE A 16 10.77 -18.60 4.04
CA PHE A 16 10.13 -17.48 4.74
C PHE A 16 10.59 -17.34 6.20
N PHE A 17 10.69 -18.44 6.96
CA PHE A 17 11.08 -18.36 8.36
C PHE A 17 12.57 -18.00 8.53
N ALA A 18 13.44 -18.60 7.72
CA ALA A 18 14.88 -18.37 7.78
C ALA A 18 15.28 -16.93 7.38
N GLU A 19 14.59 -16.35 6.41
CA GLU A 19 14.98 -15.08 5.80
C GLU A 19 14.04 -13.92 6.13
N ASN A 20 12.73 -14.12 6.24
CA ASN A 20 11.79 -13.04 6.57
C ASN A 20 11.57 -12.96 8.08
N GLU A 21 11.05 -14.04 8.70
CA GLU A 21 10.65 -14.02 10.11
C GLU A 21 11.84 -13.71 11.04
N GLN A 22 13.03 -14.22 10.69
CA GLN A 22 14.24 -14.01 11.49
C GLN A 22 15.06 -12.78 11.08
N ALA A 23 14.64 -12.01 10.07
CA ALA A 23 15.30 -10.75 9.75
C ALA A 23 15.17 -9.76 10.91
N ALA A 24 16.25 -9.05 11.21
CA ALA A 24 16.32 -8.04 12.27
C ALA A 24 16.74 -6.69 11.70
N PHE A 25 15.78 -5.77 11.58
CA PHE A 25 16.04 -4.39 11.20
C PHE A 25 16.12 -3.52 12.45
N HIS A 26 17.00 -2.52 12.44
CA HIS A 26 17.12 -1.56 13.53
C HIS A 26 17.53 -0.19 12.98
N PRO A 27 16.81 0.91 13.28
CA PRO A 27 17.23 2.25 12.84
C PRO A 27 18.55 2.73 13.43
N GLY A 28 19.06 2.09 14.50
CA GLY A 28 20.39 2.37 15.05
C GLY A 28 21.55 1.71 14.29
N HIS A 29 21.27 0.81 13.34
CA HIS A 29 22.30 0.24 12.44
C HIS A 29 22.64 1.22 11.31
N ILE A 30 23.22 2.37 11.67
CA ILE A 30 23.75 3.37 10.73
C ILE A 30 25.21 3.06 10.36
N ILE A 31 25.74 3.79 9.38
CA ILE A 31 27.13 3.70 8.93
C ILE A 31 27.79 5.08 8.99
N PRO A 32 29.15 5.17 9.06
CA PRO A 32 29.84 6.45 9.00
C PRO A 32 29.39 7.31 7.81
N GLY A 33 29.04 8.57 8.08
CA GLY A 33 28.43 9.50 7.12
C GLY A 33 26.94 9.75 7.36
N ILE A 34 26.31 9.02 8.28
CA ILE A 34 24.95 9.23 8.78
C ILE A 34 25.03 9.37 10.30
N ASP A 35 24.19 10.20 10.89
CA ASP A 35 24.00 10.26 12.35
C ASP A 35 22.53 10.56 12.70
N PHE A 36 22.23 10.55 13.99
CA PHE A 36 20.92 10.77 14.57
C PHE A 36 20.66 12.25 14.82
N SER A 37 19.38 12.58 15.00
CA SER A 37 18.93 13.85 15.56
C SER A 37 18.30 13.64 16.93
N ASN A 38 17.99 14.75 17.62
CA ASN A 38 17.27 14.75 18.89
C ASN A 38 15.76 14.55 18.76
N ASP A 39 15.28 13.89 17.71
CA ASP A 39 13.88 13.45 17.62
C ASP A 39 13.57 12.50 18.80
N PRO A 40 12.67 12.87 19.73
CA PRO A 40 12.44 12.11 20.95
C PRO A 40 11.81 10.74 20.72
N LEU A 41 11.16 10.52 19.57
CA LEU A 41 10.65 9.21 19.17
C LEU A 41 11.78 8.34 18.60
N LEU A 42 12.64 8.89 17.75
CA LEU A 42 13.81 8.18 17.23
C LEU A 42 14.72 7.71 18.37
N GLN A 43 15.02 8.58 19.33
CA GLN A 43 15.89 8.26 20.47
C GLN A 43 15.40 7.05 21.27
N GLY A 44 14.08 6.93 21.50
CA GLY A 44 13.50 5.74 22.14
C GLY A 44 13.60 4.47 21.28
N ARG A 45 13.50 4.60 19.95
CA ARG A 45 13.63 3.47 19.02
C ARG A 45 15.07 2.93 18.95
N LEU A 46 16.08 3.75 19.22
CA LEU A 46 17.48 3.31 19.28
C LEU A 46 17.70 2.25 20.37
N PHE A 47 16.95 2.33 21.46
CA PHE A 47 16.96 1.30 22.50
C PHE A 47 16.17 0.05 22.09
N SER A 48 14.91 0.24 21.72
CA SER A 48 13.90 -0.85 21.63
C SER A 48 14.27 -1.99 20.67
N TYR A 49 14.87 -1.66 19.53
CA TYR A 49 15.04 -2.61 18.44
C TYR A 49 16.22 -3.55 18.64
N THR A 50 17.18 -3.24 19.53
CA THR A 50 18.19 -4.21 19.98
C THR A 50 17.62 -5.07 21.09
N ASP A 51 16.94 -4.44 22.05
CA ASP A 51 16.30 -5.09 23.20
C ASP A 51 15.32 -6.21 22.79
N THR A 52 14.40 -5.91 21.87
CA THR A 52 13.36 -6.85 21.45
C THR A 52 13.92 -8.13 20.80
N GLN A 53 15.12 -8.09 20.23
CA GLN A 53 15.70 -9.26 19.54
C GLN A 53 16.16 -10.33 20.53
N ILE A 54 16.47 -9.95 21.77
CA ILE A 54 16.95 -10.89 22.78
C ILE A 54 15.91 -11.98 23.04
N SER A 55 14.64 -11.61 23.16
CA SER A 55 13.55 -12.58 23.30
C SER A 55 13.10 -13.14 21.95
N ARG A 56 12.90 -12.28 20.94
CA ARG A 56 12.34 -12.68 19.64
C ARG A 56 13.23 -13.67 18.88
N LEU A 57 14.55 -13.46 18.92
CA LEU A 57 15.56 -14.26 18.21
C LEU A 57 16.44 -15.07 19.17
N GLY A 58 16.03 -15.20 20.44
CA GLY A 58 16.58 -16.17 21.38
C GLY A 58 17.96 -15.85 21.96
N GLY A 59 18.47 -14.62 21.78
CA GLY A 59 19.71 -14.19 22.44
C GLY A 59 20.41 -13.03 21.74
N PRO A 60 21.61 -12.65 22.23
CA PRO A 60 22.39 -11.53 21.67
C PRO A 60 23.07 -11.86 20.32
N ASN A 61 23.15 -13.15 19.95
CA ASN A 61 23.83 -13.61 18.74
C ASN A 61 22.94 -13.60 17.49
N PHE A 62 21.84 -12.83 17.50
CA PHE A 62 20.93 -12.73 16.35
C PHE A 62 21.59 -12.20 15.06
N HIS A 63 22.73 -11.51 15.19
CA HIS A 63 23.53 -11.03 14.08
C HIS A 63 24.25 -12.16 13.32
N GLU A 64 24.39 -13.35 13.92
CA GLU A 64 24.98 -14.54 13.27
C GLU A 64 23.97 -15.33 12.45
N ILE A 65 22.67 -15.07 12.60
CA ILE A 65 21.62 -15.67 11.76
C ILE A 65 21.89 -15.27 10.30
N PRO A 66 21.89 -16.21 9.34
CA PRO A 66 22.43 -15.98 8.01
C PRO A 66 21.96 -14.72 7.27
N ILE A 67 20.67 -14.35 7.39
CA ILE A 67 20.09 -13.18 6.73
C ILE A 67 20.51 -11.84 7.37
N ASN A 68 20.91 -11.85 8.65
CA ASN A 68 21.31 -10.65 9.41
C ASN A 68 22.82 -10.39 9.35
N ARG A 69 23.61 -11.36 8.87
CA ARG A 69 25.06 -11.25 8.86
C ARG A 69 25.52 -10.13 7.94
N PRO A 70 26.46 -9.28 8.40
CA PRO A 70 27.11 -8.34 7.50
C PRO A 70 27.90 -9.11 6.43
N THR A 71 27.95 -8.54 5.23
CA THR A 71 28.82 -9.04 4.14
C THR A 71 30.24 -8.45 4.20
N CYS A 72 30.47 -7.49 5.10
CA CYS A 72 31.78 -6.93 5.42
C CYS A 72 32.37 -7.57 6.69
N PRO A 73 33.68 -7.44 6.95
CA PRO A 73 34.30 -7.96 8.16
C PRO A 73 33.71 -7.35 9.43
N TYR A 74 33.53 -8.18 10.48
CA TYR A 74 33.20 -7.76 11.84
C TYR A 74 34.08 -8.54 12.82
N HIS A 75 34.82 -7.84 13.68
CA HIS A 75 35.67 -8.46 14.71
C HIS A 75 35.61 -7.57 15.95
N ASN A 76 35.36 -8.17 17.11
CA ASN A 76 35.29 -7.47 18.38
C ASN A 76 35.63 -8.43 19.53
N PHE A 77 35.44 -7.96 20.76
CA PHE A 77 35.75 -8.71 21.97
C PHE A 77 34.52 -9.34 22.64
N GLN A 78 33.33 -9.27 22.02
CA GLN A 78 32.14 -9.96 22.54
C GLN A 78 32.31 -11.48 22.38
N ARG A 79 31.85 -12.25 23.37
CA ARG A 79 31.94 -13.71 23.44
C ARG A 79 30.64 -14.28 24.00
N ASP A 80 30.53 -15.60 23.92
CA ASP A 80 29.46 -16.40 24.50
C ASP A 80 28.06 -16.01 23.97
N GLY A 81 27.04 -16.07 24.81
CA GLY A 81 25.64 -15.92 24.43
C GLY A 81 25.02 -17.20 23.86
N MET A 82 23.69 -17.24 23.85
CA MET A 82 22.95 -18.39 23.32
C MET A 82 23.24 -18.57 21.83
N HIS A 83 23.44 -19.83 21.39
CA HIS A 83 23.65 -20.19 19.98
C HIS A 83 24.81 -19.43 19.32
N ARG A 84 25.95 -19.28 20.01
CA ARG A 84 27.18 -18.71 19.41
C ARG A 84 27.69 -19.61 18.27
N MET A 85 27.78 -19.04 17.07
CA MET A 85 28.20 -19.71 15.83
C MET A 85 29.69 -19.51 15.56
N ASP A 86 30.19 -18.29 15.71
CA ASP A 86 31.60 -17.98 15.47
C ASP A 86 32.49 -18.51 16.60
N ILE A 87 33.57 -19.21 16.24
CA ILE A 87 34.60 -19.68 17.17
C ILE A 87 35.78 -18.71 17.10
N ASP A 88 35.83 -17.77 18.03
CA ASP A 88 36.95 -16.84 18.16
C ASP A 88 38.23 -17.56 18.61
N THR A 89 39.33 -17.41 17.88
CA THR A 89 40.65 -17.97 18.24
C THR A 89 41.59 -16.96 18.90
N ASN A 90 41.12 -15.72 19.11
CA ASN A 90 41.92 -14.64 19.69
C ASN A 90 42.24 -14.98 21.16
N PRO A 91 43.53 -14.98 21.58
CA PRO A 91 43.88 -15.23 22.97
C PRO A 91 43.39 -14.14 23.93
N ALA A 92 43.02 -12.96 23.41
CA ALA A 92 42.36 -11.89 24.14
C ALA A 92 40.85 -11.82 23.86
N ASN A 93 40.07 -11.58 24.91
CA ASN A 93 38.66 -11.20 24.87
C ASN A 93 38.41 -9.83 25.52
N TYR A 94 39.44 -8.98 25.57
CA TYR A 94 39.42 -7.65 26.17
C TYR A 94 40.37 -6.70 25.45
N GLU A 95 40.15 -5.40 25.65
CA GLU A 95 40.94 -4.28 25.12
C GLU A 95 41.14 -3.24 26.24
N PRO A 96 42.33 -2.62 26.40
CA PRO A 96 43.55 -2.89 25.64
C PRO A 96 44.24 -4.19 26.06
N ASN A 97 44.92 -4.87 25.14
CA ASN A 97 45.66 -6.12 25.41
C ASN A 97 47.03 -6.17 24.71
N SER A 98 48.01 -6.81 25.33
CA SER A 98 49.33 -7.06 24.71
C SER A 98 49.50 -8.45 24.13
N ILE A 99 48.72 -9.43 24.62
CA ILE A 99 48.86 -10.85 24.27
C ILE A 99 48.44 -11.17 22.83
N ASN A 100 47.69 -10.27 22.18
CA ASN A 100 47.37 -10.31 20.76
C ASN A 100 47.72 -8.99 20.05
N ASP A 101 48.73 -8.27 20.53
CA ASP A 101 49.14 -6.96 19.97
C ASP A 101 47.95 -6.00 19.78
N ASN A 102 47.03 -6.00 20.75
CA ASN A 102 45.85 -5.14 20.79
C ASN A 102 44.86 -5.33 19.62
N TRP A 103 44.90 -6.47 18.92
CA TRP A 103 43.93 -6.77 17.84
C TRP A 103 42.65 -7.44 18.36
N PRO A 104 41.47 -7.13 17.76
CA PRO A 104 41.22 -6.06 16.78
C PRO A 104 41.31 -4.65 17.37
N ARG A 105 41.79 -3.68 16.59
CA ARG A 105 42.04 -2.29 17.02
C ARG A 105 40.92 -1.32 16.65
N GLU A 106 40.82 -0.24 17.42
CA GLU A 106 40.07 0.95 17.05
C GLU A 106 40.58 1.54 15.72
N THR A 107 39.69 2.17 14.95
CA THR A 107 40.02 2.86 13.71
C THR A 107 39.71 4.35 13.87
N PRO A 108 40.67 5.26 13.65
CA PRO A 108 40.41 6.69 13.71
C PRO A 108 39.33 7.13 12.70
N PRO A 109 38.57 8.21 12.97
CA PRO A 109 37.68 8.81 11.99
C PRO A 109 38.44 9.23 10.73
N ALA A 110 37.85 8.99 9.56
CA ALA A 110 38.46 9.27 8.27
C ALA A 110 37.41 9.42 7.17
N ALA A 111 37.77 10.11 6.08
CA ALA A 111 36.87 10.33 4.94
C ALA A 111 36.40 9.03 4.26
N LYS A 112 37.17 7.94 4.38
CA LYS A 112 36.82 6.60 3.88
C LYS A 112 37.40 5.57 4.84
N ARG A 113 36.64 4.52 5.14
CA ARG A 113 37.06 3.40 6.02
C ARG A 113 37.47 3.88 7.44
N GLY A 114 36.93 5.00 7.91
CA GLY A 114 37.15 5.49 9.26
C GLY A 114 36.23 4.84 10.29
N GLY A 115 36.59 4.97 11.57
CA GLY A 115 35.69 4.64 12.68
C GLY A 115 34.47 5.56 12.73
N PHE A 116 33.41 5.08 13.37
CA PHE A 116 32.23 5.90 13.65
C PHE A 116 32.56 6.88 14.78
N GLU A 117 32.25 8.16 14.57
CA GLU A 117 32.34 9.22 15.58
C GLU A 117 31.11 10.10 15.42
N SER A 118 30.37 10.29 16.51
CA SER A 118 29.22 11.19 16.49
C SER A 118 29.67 12.65 16.37
N PRO A 119 28.95 13.50 15.64
CA PRO A 119 29.25 14.92 15.59
C PRO A 119 29.16 15.48 17.00
N ALA A 120 30.06 16.41 17.32
CA ALA A 120 30.05 17.14 18.58
C ALA A 120 28.90 18.16 18.60
N GLU A 121 27.66 17.69 18.56
CA GLU A 121 26.46 18.51 18.69
C GLU A 121 26.49 19.24 20.04
N ARG A 122 26.24 20.55 20.02
CA ARG A 122 26.15 21.34 21.24
C ARG A 122 24.85 21.01 21.96
N VAL A 123 24.97 20.33 23.10
CA VAL A 123 23.86 20.11 24.02
C VAL A 123 23.93 21.15 25.14
N ASP A 124 22.84 21.91 25.32
CA ASP A 124 22.68 22.89 26.38
C ASP A 124 21.25 22.80 26.93
N GLY A 125 21.11 22.53 28.23
CA GLY A 125 19.82 22.32 28.86
C GLY A 125 19.90 21.51 30.16
N GLU A 126 18.77 21.45 30.86
CA GLU A 126 18.62 20.73 32.12
C GLU A 126 18.10 19.30 31.88
N LYS A 127 18.35 18.41 32.84
CA LYS A 127 17.79 17.04 32.83
C LYS A 127 16.31 17.08 33.20
N ILE A 128 15.43 17.09 32.20
CA ILE A 128 13.98 17.20 32.36
C ILE A 128 13.23 16.09 31.63
N ARG A 129 11.98 15.84 32.05
CA ARG A 129 10.99 15.05 31.29
C ARG A 129 9.90 16.00 30.83
N GLN A 130 10.13 16.68 29.71
CA GLN A 130 9.23 17.69 29.19
C GLN A 130 9.20 17.62 27.66
N ARG A 131 8.01 17.74 27.06
CA ARG A 131 7.89 17.90 25.62
C ARG A 131 8.31 19.33 25.25
N SER A 132 9.13 19.49 24.22
CA SER A 132 9.44 20.83 23.71
C SER A 132 8.14 21.57 23.35
N PRO A 133 7.95 22.83 23.78
CA PRO A 133 6.80 23.64 23.36
C PRO A 133 6.65 23.74 21.84
N SER A 134 7.74 23.61 21.07
CA SER A 134 7.70 23.62 19.60
C SER A 134 6.92 22.45 18.99
N PHE A 135 6.66 21.38 19.75
CA PHE A 135 5.84 20.25 19.32
C PHE A 135 4.35 20.46 19.66
N GLY A 136 3.99 21.60 20.27
CA GLY A 136 2.64 21.92 20.73
C GLY A 136 1.70 22.43 19.64
N GLU A 137 1.90 22.01 18.39
CA GLU A 137 1.03 22.29 17.23
C GLU A 137 0.57 20.93 16.67
N TYR A 138 -0.74 20.78 16.45
CA TYR A 138 -1.35 19.48 16.19
C TYR A 138 -2.28 19.44 14.97
N TYR A 139 -2.62 20.60 14.39
CA TYR A 139 -3.74 20.74 13.46
C TYR A 139 -3.35 21.30 12.09
N ALA A 140 -2.26 22.06 11.98
CA ALA A 140 -1.84 22.67 10.71
C ALA A 140 -1.42 21.62 9.68
N GLN A 141 -0.65 20.60 10.09
CA GLN A 141 -0.24 19.50 9.20
C GLN A 141 -1.44 18.62 8.75
N PRO A 142 -2.36 18.19 9.64
CA PRO A 142 -3.60 17.53 9.20
C PRO A 142 -4.45 18.39 8.25
N ARG A 143 -4.53 19.71 8.46
CA ARG A 143 -5.25 20.62 7.58
C ARG A 143 -4.59 20.72 6.21
N LEU A 144 -3.26 20.88 6.17
CA LEU A 144 -2.49 20.86 4.93
C LEU A 144 -2.74 19.56 4.16
N PHE A 145 -2.70 18.41 4.83
CA PHE A 145 -2.99 17.12 4.22
C PHE A 145 -4.40 17.10 3.63
N TRP A 146 -5.43 17.43 4.42
CA TRP A 146 -6.84 17.46 4.00
C TRP A 146 -7.08 18.34 2.76
N LEU A 147 -6.54 19.56 2.75
CA LEU A 147 -6.70 20.52 1.65
C LEU A 147 -5.95 20.11 0.37
N SER A 148 -4.99 19.20 0.49
CA SER A 148 -4.22 18.65 -0.63
C SER A 148 -4.92 17.51 -1.35
N GLN A 149 -5.93 16.91 -0.72
CA GLN A 149 -6.65 15.75 -1.26
C GLN A 149 -7.63 16.15 -2.35
N THR A 150 -7.82 15.28 -3.35
CA THR A 150 -8.91 15.40 -4.32
C THR A 150 -10.28 15.22 -3.63
N PRO A 151 -11.39 15.70 -4.23
CA PRO A 151 -12.72 15.55 -3.62
C PRO A 151 -13.09 14.09 -3.28
N ILE A 152 -12.64 13.12 -4.10
CA ILE A 152 -12.91 11.71 -3.84
C ILE A 152 -12.08 11.16 -2.68
N GLU A 153 -10.82 11.57 -2.55
CA GLU A 153 -9.97 11.22 -1.39
C GLU A 153 -10.52 11.85 -0.10
N GLN A 154 -11.00 13.09 -0.18
CA GLN A 154 -11.70 13.75 0.94
C GLN A 154 -12.94 12.97 1.38
N GLN A 155 -13.76 12.52 0.43
CA GLN A 155 -14.92 11.68 0.75
C GLN A 155 -14.50 10.34 1.40
N HIS A 156 -13.47 9.68 0.89
CA HIS A 156 -12.96 8.44 1.50
C HIS A 156 -12.39 8.66 2.91
N ILE A 157 -11.77 9.81 3.19
CA ILE A 157 -11.32 10.18 4.54
C ILE A 157 -12.52 10.34 5.47
N ILE A 158 -13.56 11.06 5.03
CA ILE A 158 -14.81 11.22 5.78
C ILE A 158 -15.40 9.85 6.09
N ASP A 159 -15.58 9.00 5.08
CA ASP A 159 -16.16 7.67 5.21
C ASP A 159 -15.32 6.77 6.13
N GLY A 160 -13.98 6.90 6.07
CA GLY A 160 -13.05 6.20 6.95
C GLY A 160 -13.25 6.58 8.41
N PHE A 161 -13.27 7.88 8.73
CA PHE A 161 -13.58 8.35 10.07
C PHE A 161 -14.96 7.89 10.53
N SER A 162 -15.99 8.07 9.70
CA SER A 162 -17.36 7.67 10.03
C SER A 162 -17.48 6.17 10.30
N PHE A 163 -16.87 5.32 9.46
CA PHE A 163 -16.89 3.88 9.62
C PHE A 163 -16.18 3.44 10.91
N GLU A 164 -14.98 3.93 11.20
CA GLU A 164 -14.25 3.57 12.41
C GLU A 164 -14.96 4.06 13.68
N LEU A 165 -15.44 5.31 13.68
CA LEU A 165 -16.15 5.89 14.83
C LEU A 165 -17.51 5.22 15.06
N SER A 166 -18.18 4.72 14.02
CA SER A 166 -19.44 3.96 14.19
C SER A 166 -19.26 2.70 15.05
N LYS A 167 -18.06 2.12 15.06
CA LYS A 167 -17.69 0.94 15.86
C LYS A 167 -17.30 1.28 17.30
N VAL A 168 -17.10 2.55 17.62
CA VAL A 168 -16.75 3.00 18.97
C VAL A 168 -18.02 3.03 19.82
N VAL A 169 -18.22 2.08 20.73
CA VAL A 169 -19.48 1.96 21.51
C VAL A 169 -19.80 3.20 22.35
N ARG A 170 -18.79 3.88 22.89
CA ARG A 170 -18.95 5.03 23.79
C ARG A 170 -19.12 6.31 22.99
N THR A 171 -20.32 6.89 22.97
CA THR A 171 -20.68 8.04 22.12
C THR A 171 -19.83 9.28 22.37
N TRP A 172 -19.53 9.60 23.63
CA TRP A 172 -18.70 10.75 24.00
C TRP A 172 -17.27 10.68 23.44
N ILE A 173 -16.78 9.49 23.07
CA ILE A 173 -15.49 9.38 22.37
C ILE A 173 -15.64 9.87 20.92
N ARG A 174 -16.73 9.50 20.25
CA ARG A 174 -17.03 9.96 18.88
C ARG A 174 -17.16 11.48 18.85
N GLU A 175 -17.93 12.03 19.78
CA GLU A 175 -18.14 13.48 19.94
C GLU A 175 -16.80 14.22 20.13
N ARG A 176 -15.91 13.70 20.97
CA ARG A 176 -14.57 14.30 21.18
C ARG A 176 -13.66 14.19 19.96
N VAL A 177 -13.74 13.10 19.19
CA VAL A 177 -12.97 13.00 17.95
C VAL A 177 -13.50 14.00 16.93
N VAL A 178 -14.82 14.13 16.76
CA VAL A 178 -15.44 15.13 15.88
C VAL A 178 -15.05 16.55 16.31
N ASP A 179 -14.98 16.81 17.62
CA ASP A 179 -14.48 18.08 18.16
C ASP A 179 -13.03 18.36 17.72
N HIS A 180 -12.13 17.37 17.77
CA HIS A 180 -10.78 17.52 17.21
C HIS A 180 -10.77 17.76 15.70
N LEU A 181 -11.67 17.13 14.93
CA LEU A 181 -11.78 17.37 13.49
C LEU A 181 -12.19 18.82 13.21
N ALA A 182 -13.02 19.44 14.06
CA ALA A 182 -13.43 20.83 13.91
C ALA A 182 -12.26 21.81 14.07
N HIS A 183 -11.20 21.42 14.80
CA HIS A 183 -9.95 22.17 14.87
C HIS A 183 -9.08 22.02 13.61
N ILE A 184 -9.34 21.03 12.74
CA ILE A 184 -8.60 20.78 11.51
C ILE A 184 -9.29 21.46 10.33
N ASP A 185 -10.56 21.11 10.10
CA ASP A 185 -11.40 21.68 9.05
C ASP A 185 -12.89 21.46 9.38
N THR A 186 -13.68 22.54 9.31
CA THR A 186 -15.10 22.50 9.66
C THR A 186 -15.91 21.59 8.75
N LYS A 187 -15.61 21.53 7.44
CA LYS A 187 -16.38 20.69 6.50
C LYS A 187 -16.14 19.20 6.75
N LEU A 188 -14.89 18.83 7.05
CA LEU A 188 -14.54 17.48 7.47
C LEU A 188 -15.34 17.08 8.72
N ALA A 189 -15.32 17.94 9.75
CA ALA A 189 -16.01 17.67 11.01
C ALA A 189 -17.54 17.58 10.84
N GLU A 190 -18.14 18.47 10.05
CA GLU A 190 -19.57 18.47 9.75
C GLU A 190 -19.99 17.20 9.00
N ALA A 191 -19.23 16.78 7.99
CA ALA A 191 -19.54 15.59 7.21
C ALA A 191 -19.45 14.32 8.06
N VAL A 192 -18.38 14.19 8.88
CA VAL A 192 -18.24 13.05 9.80
C VAL A 192 -19.33 13.10 10.88
N GLY A 193 -19.64 14.27 11.43
CA GLY A 193 -20.70 14.48 12.40
C GLY A 193 -22.07 14.06 11.87
N ALA A 194 -22.43 14.48 10.65
CA ALA A 194 -23.67 14.11 10.00
C ALA A 194 -23.83 12.58 9.86
N ASN A 195 -22.78 11.88 9.44
CA ASN A 195 -22.78 10.41 9.33
C ASN A 195 -22.93 9.69 10.68
N LEU A 196 -22.57 10.35 11.79
CA LEU A 196 -22.64 9.80 13.15
C LEU A 196 -23.86 10.28 13.93
N GLY A 197 -24.69 11.15 13.35
CA GLY A 197 -25.82 11.79 14.04
C GLY A 197 -25.38 12.78 15.12
N ILE A 198 -24.24 13.45 14.93
CA ILE A 198 -23.68 14.45 15.85
C ILE A 198 -23.77 15.83 15.18
N GLU A 199 -24.47 16.75 15.84
CA GLU A 199 -24.56 18.15 15.41
C GLU A 199 -23.44 18.96 16.07
N LEU A 200 -22.67 19.70 15.26
CA LEU A 200 -21.68 20.64 15.78
C LEU A 200 -22.37 21.87 16.36
N SER A 201 -21.90 22.31 17.53
CA SER A 201 -22.33 23.57 18.14
C SER A 201 -21.84 24.79 17.34
N ASP A 202 -22.45 25.95 17.59
CA ASP A 202 -21.99 27.22 16.99
C ASP A 202 -20.52 27.51 17.37
N ASP A 203 -20.12 27.21 18.60
CA ASP A 203 -18.73 27.37 19.04
C ASP A 203 -17.77 26.52 18.22
N GLN A 204 -18.12 25.25 17.96
CA GLN A 204 -17.30 24.33 17.16
C GLN A 204 -17.19 24.78 15.70
N ARG A 205 -18.28 25.31 15.12
CA ARG A 205 -18.29 25.82 13.75
C ARG A 205 -17.44 27.09 13.58
N ASN A 206 -17.29 27.86 14.65
CA ASN A 206 -16.53 29.12 14.68
C ASN A 206 -15.10 28.97 15.23
N ILE A 207 -14.59 27.75 15.41
CA ILE A 207 -13.19 27.52 15.77
C ILE A 207 -12.27 28.15 14.72
N THR A 208 -11.29 28.93 15.18
CA THR A 208 -10.26 29.47 14.29
C THR A 208 -9.36 28.35 13.79
N LEU A 209 -9.37 28.14 12.48
CA LEU A 209 -8.59 27.08 11.83
C LEU A 209 -7.09 27.41 11.84
N PRO A 210 -6.21 26.40 11.85
CA PRO A 210 -4.77 26.60 11.92
C PRO A 210 -4.24 27.33 10.69
N ALA A 211 -3.18 28.12 10.90
CA ALA A 211 -2.52 28.86 9.84
C ALA A 211 -1.83 27.92 8.82
N PRO A 212 -1.64 28.38 7.56
CA PRO A 212 -0.89 27.62 6.56
C PRO A 212 0.54 27.28 7.02
N VAL A 213 1.00 26.07 6.70
CA VAL A 213 2.34 25.61 7.07
C VAL A 213 3.36 26.34 6.21
N ASN A 214 4.08 27.30 6.80
CA ASN A 214 5.04 28.15 6.08
C ASN A 214 4.44 28.86 4.84
N GLY A 215 3.15 29.24 4.91
CA GLY A 215 2.44 29.86 3.79
C GLY A 215 1.89 28.89 2.74
N VAL A 216 2.07 27.58 2.93
CA VAL A 216 1.55 26.54 2.04
C VAL A 216 0.17 26.09 2.53
N GLU A 217 -0.84 26.30 1.69
CA GLU A 217 -2.23 25.88 1.98
C GLU A 217 -2.53 24.45 1.53
N LYS A 218 -1.90 24.01 0.44
CA LYS A 218 -2.00 22.65 -0.11
C LYS A 218 -0.73 22.29 -0.86
N ASP A 219 -0.42 21.00 -0.90
CA ASP A 219 0.70 20.41 -1.62
C ASP A 219 0.21 19.15 -2.36
N PRO A 220 0.05 19.18 -3.68
CA PRO A 220 -0.43 18.04 -4.48
C PRO A 220 0.37 16.75 -4.29
N SER A 221 1.63 16.81 -3.84
CA SER A 221 2.43 15.62 -3.55
C SER A 221 1.91 14.80 -2.36
N LEU A 222 0.99 15.36 -1.57
CA LEU A 222 0.30 14.68 -0.48
C LEU A 222 -0.97 13.94 -0.92
N SER A 223 -1.42 14.12 -2.17
CA SER A 223 -2.52 13.36 -2.76
C SER A 223 -1.97 12.17 -3.53
N LEU A 224 -2.69 11.05 -3.50
CA LEU A 224 -2.38 9.88 -4.31
C LEU A 224 -2.73 10.09 -5.78
N TYR A 225 -3.73 10.93 -6.08
CA TYR A 225 -4.35 10.98 -7.41
C TYR A 225 -4.35 12.36 -8.08
N ALA A 226 -4.00 13.45 -7.38
CA ALA A 226 -4.01 14.80 -7.96
C ALA A 226 -3.02 14.94 -9.14
N ASP A 227 -1.82 14.39 -8.99
CA ASP A 227 -0.74 14.43 -10.00
C ASP A 227 -0.22 13.01 -10.32
N ALA A 228 -1.08 12.00 -10.27
CA ALA A 228 -0.67 10.61 -10.47
C ALA A 228 -0.22 10.35 -11.92
N GLU A 229 1.05 9.99 -12.08
CA GLU A 229 1.55 9.32 -13.27
C GLU A 229 1.36 7.80 -13.10
N GLY A 230 0.39 7.22 -13.81
CA GLY A 230 0.08 5.80 -13.74
C GLY A 230 0.93 4.93 -14.66
N ASP A 231 1.27 3.73 -14.21
CA ASP A 231 1.72 2.61 -15.04
C ASP A 231 0.79 1.41 -14.76
N VAL A 232 0.48 0.65 -15.80
CA VAL A 232 -0.38 -0.54 -15.73
C VAL A 232 0.44 -1.82 -15.60
N LYS A 233 1.76 -1.77 -15.80
CA LYS A 233 2.61 -2.97 -15.71
C LYS A 233 2.46 -3.65 -14.34
N GLY A 234 2.20 -4.96 -14.37
CA GLY A 234 1.99 -5.79 -13.18
C GLY A 234 0.55 -5.80 -12.65
N ARG A 235 -0.35 -4.98 -13.19
CA ARG A 235 -1.79 -5.05 -12.91
C ARG A 235 -2.39 -6.34 -13.46
N VAL A 236 -3.59 -6.71 -12.99
CA VAL A 236 -4.26 -7.96 -13.37
C VAL A 236 -5.69 -7.70 -13.84
N VAL A 237 -6.10 -8.33 -14.93
CA VAL A 237 -7.47 -8.29 -15.45
C VAL A 237 -8.16 -9.65 -15.28
N ALA A 238 -9.38 -9.66 -14.74
CA ALA A 238 -10.23 -10.85 -14.81
C ALA A 238 -10.91 -10.94 -16.18
N VAL A 239 -10.83 -12.11 -16.81
CA VAL A 239 -11.56 -12.42 -18.04
C VAL A 239 -12.61 -13.47 -17.71
N LEU A 240 -13.88 -13.09 -17.70
CA LEU A 240 -14.98 -14.00 -17.37
C LEU A 240 -15.33 -14.81 -18.61
N LEU A 241 -14.83 -16.04 -18.68
CA LEU A 241 -15.09 -16.95 -19.79
C LEU A 241 -16.54 -17.40 -19.82
N ASN A 242 -17.00 -17.78 -21.01
CA ASN A 242 -18.31 -18.35 -21.29
C ASN A 242 -18.18 -19.57 -22.22
N GLU A 243 -19.27 -20.32 -22.43
CA GLU A 243 -19.26 -21.44 -23.37
C GLU A 243 -19.00 -20.90 -24.78
N ARG A 244 -18.12 -21.53 -25.56
CA ARG A 244 -17.74 -21.04 -26.90
C ARG A 244 -17.31 -19.56 -26.88
N THR A 245 -16.50 -19.17 -25.90
CA THR A 245 -15.86 -17.85 -25.86
C THR A 245 -15.19 -17.55 -27.20
N SER A 246 -15.37 -16.33 -27.72
CA SER A 246 -14.73 -15.87 -28.96
C SER A 246 -13.21 -15.94 -28.84
N ALA A 247 -12.58 -16.85 -29.57
CA ALA A 247 -11.13 -16.99 -29.60
C ALA A 247 -10.45 -15.72 -30.14
N GLN A 248 -11.08 -15.07 -31.13
CA GLN A 248 -10.60 -13.82 -31.70
C GLN A 248 -10.56 -12.69 -30.67
N ASP A 249 -11.65 -12.49 -29.91
CA ASP A 249 -11.72 -11.47 -28.86
C ASP A 249 -10.64 -11.71 -27.80
N LEU A 250 -10.48 -12.97 -27.39
CA LEU A 250 -9.52 -13.34 -26.36
C LEU A 250 -8.08 -13.11 -26.82
N VAL A 251 -7.73 -13.48 -28.06
CA VAL A 251 -6.38 -13.26 -28.60
C VAL A 251 -6.05 -11.77 -28.66
N GLN A 252 -6.96 -10.94 -29.16
CA GLN A 252 -6.75 -9.48 -29.24
C GLN A 252 -6.53 -8.87 -27.84
N LEU A 253 -7.35 -9.26 -26.86
CA LEU A 253 -7.20 -8.80 -25.48
C LEU A 253 -5.85 -9.21 -24.90
N LEU A 254 -5.52 -10.50 -24.95
CA LEU A 254 -4.31 -11.03 -24.32
C LEU A 254 -3.05 -10.42 -24.92
N GLN A 255 -3.02 -10.18 -26.23
CA GLN A 255 -1.91 -9.49 -26.90
C GLN A 255 -1.76 -8.04 -26.43
N ALA A 256 -2.87 -7.28 -26.34
CA ALA A 256 -2.85 -5.90 -25.87
C ALA A 256 -2.40 -5.80 -24.40
N LEU A 257 -2.90 -6.68 -23.53
CA LEU A 257 -2.50 -6.74 -22.12
C LEU A 257 -1.01 -7.11 -21.98
N GLN A 258 -0.56 -8.13 -22.72
CA GLN A 258 0.84 -8.58 -22.68
C GLN A 258 1.80 -7.48 -23.15
N ALA A 259 1.44 -6.70 -24.18
CA ALA A 259 2.25 -5.61 -24.69
C ALA A 259 2.52 -4.52 -23.63
N GLN A 260 1.61 -4.34 -22.68
CA GLN A 260 1.76 -3.40 -21.55
C GLN A 260 2.22 -4.07 -20.25
N GLY A 261 2.53 -5.38 -20.28
CA GLY A 261 2.91 -6.12 -19.08
C GLY A 261 1.79 -6.28 -18.05
N VAL A 262 0.54 -6.26 -18.50
CA VAL A 262 -0.65 -6.53 -17.69
C VAL A 262 -0.95 -8.03 -17.72
N HIS A 263 -1.22 -8.61 -16.56
CA HIS A 263 -1.56 -10.03 -16.43
C HIS A 263 -3.07 -10.26 -16.61
N SER A 264 -3.45 -11.47 -16.98
CA SER A 264 -4.86 -11.89 -17.06
C SER A 264 -5.12 -13.15 -16.24
N LYS A 265 -6.33 -13.27 -15.71
CA LYS A 265 -6.85 -14.49 -15.10
C LYS A 265 -8.11 -14.91 -15.85
N LEU A 266 -8.07 -16.08 -16.46
CA LEU A 266 -9.23 -16.68 -17.13
C LEU A 266 -10.11 -17.36 -16.09
N LEU A 267 -11.31 -16.83 -15.86
CA LEU A 267 -12.19 -17.26 -14.79
C LEU A 267 -13.45 -17.93 -15.35
N TYR A 268 -13.95 -18.95 -14.66
CA TYR A 268 -15.17 -19.66 -15.05
C TYR A 268 -16.00 -20.13 -13.84
N SER A 269 -17.11 -20.83 -14.07
CA SER A 269 -17.95 -21.39 -13.00
C SER A 269 -17.36 -22.64 -12.32
N ARG A 270 -16.39 -23.30 -12.97
CA ARG A 270 -15.68 -24.50 -12.49
C ARG A 270 -14.22 -24.49 -12.94
N MET A 271 -13.37 -25.33 -12.34
CA MET A 271 -12.00 -25.55 -12.81
C MET A 271 -11.94 -26.46 -14.06
N GLY A 272 -10.74 -26.65 -14.59
CA GLY A 272 -10.46 -27.47 -15.77
C GLY A 272 -10.31 -26.60 -17.01
N GLU A 273 -10.95 -27.01 -18.10
CA GLU A 273 -10.91 -26.31 -19.39
C GLU A 273 -12.33 -26.02 -19.91
N VAL A 274 -12.43 -24.99 -20.74
CA VAL A 274 -13.57 -24.72 -21.64
C VAL A 274 -13.07 -24.64 -23.07
N ILE A 275 -13.93 -24.94 -24.04
CA ILE A 275 -13.59 -24.91 -25.46
C ILE A 275 -14.09 -23.60 -26.07
N ALA A 276 -13.20 -22.85 -26.71
CA ALA A 276 -13.51 -21.64 -27.46
C ALA A 276 -14.31 -21.98 -28.75
N ASP A 277 -14.82 -20.96 -29.43
CA ASP A 277 -15.59 -21.13 -30.67
C ASP A 277 -14.79 -21.75 -31.84
N ASP A 278 -13.47 -21.57 -31.86
CA ASP A 278 -12.54 -22.16 -32.83
C ASP A 278 -12.05 -23.58 -32.46
N GLY A 279 -12.51 -24.12 -31.33
CA GLY A 279 -12.09 -25.43 -30.80
C GLY A 279 -10.87 -25.40 -29.89
N SER A 280 -10.27 -24.23 -29.63
CA SER A 280 -9.12 -24.09 -28.75
C SER A 280 -9.48 -24.38 -27.28
N PRO A 281 -8.70 -25.19 -26.55
CA PRO A 281 -8.88 -25.39 -25.12
C PRO A 281 -8.36 -24.18 -24.32
N LEU A 282 -9.18 -23.66 -23.42
CA LEU A 282 -8.84 -22.55 -22.53
C LEU A 282 -8.70 -23.06 -21.08
N PRO A 283 -7.49 -23.05 -20.50
CA PRO A 283 -7.27 -23.45 -19.12
C PRO A 283 -7.81 -22.39 -18.15
N ILE A 284 -8.53 -22.85 -17.14
CA ILE A 284 -9.19 -21.99 -16.17
C ILE A 284 -8.25 -21.73 -14.99
N ALA A 285 -7.95 -20.46 -14.73
CA ALA A 285 -7.05 -20.03 -13.66
C ALA A 285 -7.73 -20.05 -12.27
N GLY A 286 -9.05 -19.89 -12.23
CA GLY A 286 -9.83 -19.89 -10.99
C GLY A 286 -11.32 -19.81 -11.26
N THR A 287 -12.13 -20.12 -10.25
CA THR A 287 -13.57 -19.89 -10.33
C THR A 287 -13.91 -18.43 -10.02
N PHE A 288 -15.11 -17.97 -10.40
CA PHE A 288 -15.59 -16.62 -10.04
C PHE A 288 -15.50 -16.36 -8.52
N ALA A 289 -15.99 -17.30 -7.71
CA ALA A 289 -15.92 -17.22 -6.25
C ALA A 289 -14.51 -17.45 -5.69
N GLY A 290 -13.69 -18.28 -6.35
CA GLY A 290 -12.31 -18.58 -5.93
C GLY A 290 -11.30 -17.47 -6.25
N SER A 291 -11.66 -16.51 -7.10
CA SER A 291 -10.85 -15.36 -7.46
C SER A 291 -11.74 -14.14 -7.68
N PRO A 292 -12.38 -13.62 -6.61
CA PRO A 292 -13.39 -12.55 -6.70
C PRO A 292 -12.80 -11.27 -7.28
N SER A 293 -13.69 -10.34 -7.67
CA SER A 293 -13.28 -9.13 -8.37
C SER A 293 -12.30 -8.30 -7.57
N LEU A 294 -12.35 -8.38 -6.23
CA LEU A 294 -11.40 -7.78 -5.28
C LEU A 294 -9.92 -7.99 -5.68
N THR A 295 -9.59 -9.13 -6.28
CA THR A 295 -8.22 -9.58 -6.58
C THR A 295 -7.65 -9.11 -7.92
N VAL A 296 -8.41 -8.30 -8.67
CA VAL A 296 -8.02 -7.78 -10.00
C VAL A 296 -8.28 -6.28 -10.11
N ASP A 297 -7.70 -5.63 -11.11
CA ASP A 297 -7.79 -4.19 -11.35
C ASP A 297 -8.90 -3.82 -12.35
N ALA A 298 -9.28 -4.74 -13.26
CA ALA A 298 -10.38 -4.55 -14.20
C ALA A 298 -11.05 -5.89 -14.57
N VAL A 299 -12.23 -5.83 -15.20
CA VAL A 299 -13.01 -7.01 -15.62
C VAL A 299 -13.38 -6.93 -17.09
N VAL A 300 -13.19 -8.02 -17.82
CA VAL A 300 -13.56 -8.16 -19.22
C VAL A 300 -14.47 -9.37 -19.41
N VAL A 301 -15.54 -9.20 -20.18
CA VAL A 301 -16.41 -10.28 -20.63
C VAL A 301 -16.39 -10.32 -22.17
N PRO A 302 -15.71 -11.31 -22.78
CA PRO A 302 -15.67 -11.47 -24.23
C PRO A 302 -17.02 -11.95 -24.80
N GLY A 303 -17.18 -11.91 -26.13
CA GLY A 303 -18.32 -12.53 -26.81
C GLY A 303 -18.32 -14.07 -26.69
N GLY A 304 -19.44 -14.69 -27.09
CA GLY A 304 -19.65 -16.14 -27.04
C GLY A 304 -21.04 -16.50 -26.48
N ASP A 305 -21.24 -17.74 -26.02
CA ASP A 305 -22.51 -18.21 -25.45
C ASP A 305 -22.63 -17.84 -23.97
N LEU A 306 -23.36 -16.76 -23.70
CA LEU A 306 -23.57 -16.22 -22.36
C LEU A 306 -24.74 -16.85 -21.60
N SER A 307 -25.42 -17.85 -22.15
CA SER A 307 -26.62 -18.44 -21.52
C SER A 307 -26.36 -18.87 -20.08
N ALA A 308 -25.26 -19.57 -19.83
CA ALA A 308 -24.84 -20.00 -18.49
C ALA A 308 -24.32 -18.83 -17.63
N LEU A 309 -23.56 -17.91 -18.22
CA LEU A 309 -22.96 -16.77 -17.50
C LEU A 309 -24.03 -15.79 -17.00
N SER A 310 -25.02 -15.48 -17.84
CA SER A 310 -26.16 -14.59 -17.50
C SER A 310 -27.07 -15.15 -16.42
N GLN A 311 -27.07 -16.46 -16.20
CA GLN A 311 -27.82 -17.12 -15.12
C GLN A 311 -26.96 -17.34 -13.85
N SER A 312 -25.65 -17.15 -13.93
CA SER A 312 -24.75 -17.34 -12.80
C SER A 312 -24.83 -16.16 -11.82
N GLY A 313 -25.22 -16.46 -10.57
CA GLY A 313 -25.21 -15.48 -9.48
C GLY A 313 -23.81 -14.89 -9.27
N ASP A 314 -22.80 -15.75 -9.21
CA ASP A 314 -21.41 -15.34 -8.99
C ASP A 314 -20.87 -14.46 -10.12
N ALA A 315 -21.12 -14.79 -11.38
CA ALA A 315 -20.64 -13.98 -12.50
C ALA A 315 -21.30 -12.59 -12.53
N ARG A 316 -22.61 -12.53 -12.26
CA ARG A 316 -23.34 -11.26 -12.13
C ARG A 316 -22.84 -10.43 -10.96
N TYR A 317 -22.64 -11.08 -9.81
CA TYR A 317 -22.09 -10.44 -8.62
C TYR A 317 -20.66 -9.92 -8.86
N TYR A 318 -19.84 -10.66 -9.62
CA TYR A 318 -18.49 -10.23 -9.99
C TYR A 318 -18.49 -8.85 -10.67
N LEU A 319 -19.41 -8.64 -11.61
CA LEU A 319 -19.57 -7.37 -12.31
C LEU A 319 -20.09 -6.28 -11.37
N LEU A 320 -21.06 -6.58 -10.52
CA LEU A 320 -21.61 -5.66 -9.53
C LEU A 320 -20.56 -5.20 -8.52
N GLU A 321 -19.77 -6.14 -7.98
CA GLU A 321 -18.68 -5.89 -7.04
C GLU A 321 -17.57 -5.06 -7.69
N ALA A 322 -17.17 -5.39 -8.93
CA ALA A 322 -16.19 -4.61 -9.68
C ALA A 322 -16.68 -3.18 -9.96
N TYR A 323 -17.96 -3.04 -10.33
CA TYR A 323 -18.57 -1.75 -10.62
C TYR A 323 -18.64 -0.88 -9.37
N LYS A 324 -19.08 -1.44 -8.24
CA LYS A 324 -19.12 -0.77 -6.93
C LYS A 324 -17.73 -0.34 -6.47
N HIS A 325 -16.70 -1.14 -6.74
CA HIS A 325 -15.30 -0.80 -6.45
C HIS A 325 -14.62 0.07 -7.52
N LEU A 326 -15.40 0.71 -8.39
CA LEU A 326 -14.96 1.72 -9.36
C LEU A 326 -13.96 1.17 -10.40
N LYS A 327 -14.00 -0.13 -10.69
CA LYS A 327 -13.08 -0.75 -11.65
C LYS A 327 -13.55 -0.53 -13.09
N PRO A 328 -12.62 -0.41 -14.05
CA PRO A 328 -12.96 -0.49 -15.47
C PRO A 328 -13.60 -1.83 -15.80
N ILE A 329 -14.66 -1.80 -16.62
CA ILE A 329 -15.36 -2.98 -17.11
C ILE A 329 -15.47 -2.90 -18.63
N LEU A 330 -15.18 -4.00 -19.34
CA LEU A 330 -15.38 -4.11 -20.79
C LEU A 330 -16.30 -5.28 -21.11
N LEU A 331 -17.32 -5.02 -21.92
CA LEU A 331 -18.31 -5.99 -22.40
C LEU A 331 -18.28 -6.02 -23.94
N ALA A 332 -17.91 -7.15 -24.52
CA ALA A 332 -17.81 -7.33 -25.97
C ALA A 332 -18.90 -8.28 -26.52
N GLY A 333 -19.34 -8.06 -27.76
CA GLY A 333 -20.28 -8.96 -28.46
C GLY A 333 -21.62 -9.08 -27.75
N ASP A 334 -22.05 -10.30 -27.48
CA ASP A 334 -23.30 -10.54 -26.76
C ASP A 334 -23.21 -10.11 -25.28
N ALA A 335 -22.01 -9.89 -24.73
CA ALA A 335 -21.82 -9.53 -23.31
C ALA A 335 -22.36 -8.15 -22.99
N ARG A 336 -22.63 -7.33 -24.01
CA ARG A 336 -23.31 -6.04 -23.90
C ARG A 336 -24.68 -6.16 -23.24
N GLN A 337 -25.35 -7.30 -23.31
CA GLN A 337 -26.62 -7.52 -22.59
C GLN A 337 -26.47 -7.45 -21.07
N LEU A 338 -25.25 -7.63 -20.54
CA LEU A 338 -24.94 -7.56 -19.11
C LEU A 338 -24.88 -6.11 -18.58
N THR A 339 -25.00 -5.07 -19.43
CA THR A 339 -25.23 -3.69 -18.97
C THR A 339 -26.47 -3.59 -18.10
N SER A 340 -27.48 -4.43 -18.36
CA SER A 340 -28.70 -4.55 -17.54
C SER A 340 -28.40 -4.98 -16.10
N VAL A 341 -27.39 -5.82 -15.88
CA VAL A 341 -26.95 -6.23 -14.54
C VAL A 341 -26.38 -5.03 -13.79
N LEU A 342 -25.63 -4.17 -14.47
CA LEU A 342 -25.00 -2.98 -13.92
C LEU A 342 -25.94 -1.77 -13.82
N GLN A 343 -27.16 -1.86 -14.35
CA GLN A 343 -28.10 -0.74 -14.50
C GLN A 343 -27.51 0.43 -15.32
N VAL A 344 -26.71 0.11 -16.33
CA VAL A 344 -26.03 1.07 -17.22
C VAL A 344 -26.73 1.10 -18.59
N PRO A 345 -26.74 2.25 -19.31
CA PRO A 345 -27.28 2.31 -20.66
C PRO A 345 -26.63 1.31 -21.63
N THR A 346 -27.35 0.90 -22.68
CA THR A 346 -26.85 -0.08 -23.66
C THR A 346 -25.67 0.41 -24.47
N GLN A 347 -25.47 1.72 -24.57
CA GLN A 347 -24.27 2.35 -25.15
C GLN A 347 -23.08 2.43 -24.18
N GLY A 348 -23.24 1.98 -22.94
CA GLY A 348 -22.24 2.12 -21.88
C GLY A 348 -22.25 3.50 -21.22
N GLU A 349 -21.23 3.72 -20.39
CA GLU A 349 -20.92 4.99 -19.75
C GLU A 349 -19.42 5.09 -19.49
N GLU A 350 -18.93 6.21 -18.96
CA GLU A 350 -17.52 6.33 -18.58
C GLU A 350 -17.11 5.17 -17.63
N GLY A 351 -16.06 4.44 -18.04
CA GLY A 351 -15.56 3.29 -17.29
C GLY A 351 -16.28 1.95 -17.53
N VAL A 352 -17.37 1.92 -18.30
CA VAL A 352 -18.02 0.69 -18.79
C VAL A 352 -17.99 0.71 -20.32
N ILE A 353 -17.01 0.02 -20.88
CA ILE A 353 -16.79 -0.06 -22.33
C ILE A 353 -17.73 -1.13 -22.88
N VAL A 354 -18.52 -0.75 -23.89
CA VAL A 354 -19.48 -1.63 -24.56
C VAL A 354 -19.15 -1.61 -26.05
N THR A 355 -18.81 -2.77 -26.62
CA THR A 355 -18.32 -2.89 -28.02
C THR A 355 -18.89 -4.11 -28.73
N ASP A 356 -19.02 -4.06 -30.06
CA ASP A 356 -19.48 -5.20 -30.87
C ASP A 356 -18.47 -6.37 -30.85
N ALA A 357 -17.17 -6.07 -30.84
CA ALA A 357 -16.09 -7.04 -30.77
C ALA A 357 -14.92 -6.44 -29.98
N LEU A 358 -14.04 -7.30 -29.46
CA LEU A 358 -12.86 -6.86 -28.74
C LEU A 358 -11.74 -6.56 -29.74
N ASP A 359 -11.57 -5.27 -30.05
CA ASP A 359 -10.58 -4.75 -30.98
C ASP A 359 -9.52 -3.90 -30.25
N THR A 360 -8.50 -3.46 -30.99
CA THR A 360 -7.42 -2.62 -30.46
C THR A 360 -7.96 -1.33 -29.81
N PRO A 361 -8.89 -0.57 -30.42
CA PRO A 361 -9.51 0.59 -29.76
C PRO A 361 -10.20 0.28 -28.42
N ALA A 362 -10.91 -0.84 -28.30
CA ALA A 362 -11.55 -1.22 -27.04
C ALA A 362 -10.51 -1.59 -25.97
N ALA A 363 -9.45 -2.30 -26.34
CA ALA A 363 -8.34 -2.62 -25.43
C ALA A 363 -7.58 -1.37 -24.99
N ASP A 364 -7.30 -0.43 -25.90
CA ASP A 364 -6.63 0.84 -25.59
C ASP A 364 -7.45 1.69 -24.61
N LYS A 365 -8.78 1.75 -24.80
CA LYS A 365 -9.69 2.42 -23.86
C LYS A 365 -9.64 1.77 -22.47
N LEU A 366 -9.61 0.43 -22.40
CA LEU A 366 -9.50 -0.29 -21.14
C LEU A 366 -8.19 0.06 -20.42
N LEU A 367 -7.07 0.01 -21.15
CA LEU A 367 -5.74 0.32 -20.63
C LEU A 367 -5.67 1.77 -20.13
N ALA A 368 -6.23 2.73 -20.87
CA ALA A 368 -6.29 4.13 -20.45
C ALA A 368 -7.04 4.32 -19.13
N LEU A 369 -8.18 3.63 -18.95
CA LEU A 369 -8.93 3.63 -17.69
C LEU A 369 -8.15 2.95 -16.55
N MET A 370 -7.40 1.89 -16.84
CA MET A 370 -6.54 1.22 -15.86
C MET A 370 -5.36 2.10 -15.44
N THR A 371 -4.80 2.91 -16.35
CA THR A 371 -3.77 3.91 -16.02
C THR A 371 -4.28 4.93 -15.01
N ALA A 372 -5.56 5.32 -15.11
CA ALA A 372 -6.24 6.19 -14.13
C ALA A 372 -6.60 5.47 -12.82
N HIS A 373 -6.23 4.20 -12.66
CA HIS A 373 -6.49 3.30 -11.53
C HIS A 373 -7.97 2.92 -11.33
N ARG A 374 -8.87 3.89 -11.20
CA ARG A 374 -10.31 3.71 -10.96
C ARG A 374 -11.13 4.78 -11.66
N VAL A 375 -12.42 4.51 -11.81
CA VAL A 375 -13.40 5.39 -12.44
C VAL A 375 -14.08 6.24 -11.36
N TRP A 376 -13.39 7.28 -10.89
CA TRP A 376 -13.86 8.11 -9.76
C TRP A 376 -15.20 8.80 -10.02
N SER A 377 -15.49 9.16 -11.28
CA SER A 377 -16.77 9.76 -11.70
C SER A 377 -17.99 8.86 -11.44
N ARG A 378 -17.78 7.55 -11.23
CA ARG A 378 -18.85 6.60 -10.88
C ARG A 378 -19.24 6.63 -9.40
N SER A 379 -18.43 7.22 -8.52
CA SER A 379 -18.69 7.19 -7.06
C SER A 379 -20.10 7.64 -6.64
N PRO A 380 -20.75 8.64 -7.26
CA PRO A 380 -22.13 8.99 -6.90
C PRO A 380 -23.17 7.93 -7.25
N LYS A 381 -22.87 7.00 -8.17
CA LYS A 381 -23.82 5.98 -8.66
C LYS A 381 -23.80 4.70 -7.83
N ILE A 382 -22.68 4.40 -7.15
CA ILE A 382 -22.50 3.09 -6.51
C ILE A 382 -23.40 2.87 -5.29
N ALA A 383 -23.92 3.93 -4.67
CA ALA A 383 -24.84 3.83 -3.54
C ALA A 383 -26.18 3.15 -3.90
N ALA A 384 -26.59 3.19 -5.16
CA ALA A 384 -27.81 2.54 -5.64
C ALA A 384 -27.61 1.06 -6.03
N ILE A 385 -26.36 0.57 -6.02
CA ILE A 385 -26.01 -0.77 -6.50
C ILE A 385 -26.03 -1.76 -5.32
N PRO A 386 -26.92 -2.77 -5.34
CA PRO A 386 -27.01 -3.78 -4.28
C PRO A 386 -25.94 -4.86 -4.48
N ALA A 387 -24.70 -4.53 -4.16
CA ALA A 387 -23.53 -5.40 -4.28
C ALA A 387 -22.76 -5.51 -2.97
#